data_AF-A0A920T1H0-F1
#
_entry.id   AF-A0A920T1H0-F1
#
_cell.length_a   1.000
_cell.length_b   1.000
_cell.length_c   1.000
_cell.angle_alpha   90.00
_cell.angle_beta   90.00
_cell.angle_gamma   90.00
#
_symmetry.space_group_name_H-M   'P 1'
#
loop_
_entity.id
_entity.type
_entity.pdbx_description
1 polymer ?
#
loop_
_entity_poly.entity_id
_entity_poly.type
_entity_poly.pdbx_seq_one_letter_code
_entity_poly.pdbx_strand_id
1 'polypeptide(L)'
;MAFAAPAEKEPPFVIDMASSTTSYGKVSIAQAFGVDIPEGWAQDANGKAVTDITRRGEAIGQPPLGGTYDQGAHKGMGIGMMADVLGGVLPGETLSGMLLNDPKGGRFCHYFQATRIDGFRPAEDFKADMDDILRTLRSQEPAPGSPDIQYPGYPDAKYVEKRSETGIPLPRHTVNYFREMANRLNVDFTIDT
;
A
#
# COMPACT_ATOMS: atom_id res chain seq x y z
N MET A 1 3.05 5.44 2.09
CA MET A 1 4.13 5.63 3.07
C MET A 1 4.65 4.27 3.46
N ALA A 2 5.96 4.16 3.68
CA ALA A 2 6.55 2.92 4.14
C ALA A 2 7.55 3.15 5.28
N PHE A 3 7.55 2.24 6.25
CA PHE A 3 8.50 2.18 7.36
C PHE A 3 8.91 0.74 7.58
N ALA A 4 10.21 0.51 7.81
CA ALA A 4 10.73 -0.82 8.05
C ALA A 4 11.67 -0.83 9.27
N ALA A 5 11.59 -1.90 10.05
CA ALA A 5 12.51 -2.18 11.15
C ALA A 5 13.00 -3.64 11.06
N PRO A 6 14.32 -3.89 11.15
CA PRO A 6 14.87 -5.23 11.07
C PRO A 6 14.61 -6.02 12.35
N ALA A 7 14.37 -7.32 12.19
CA ALA A 7 14.38 -8.32 13.27
C ALA A 7 15.62 -9.22 13.14
N GLU A 8 15.81 -10.16 14.07
CA GLU A 8 16.92 -11.12 14.00
C GLU A 8 16.51 -12.34 13.17
N LYS A 9 15.43 -13.03 13.58
CA LYS A 9 14.99 -14.28 12.98
C LYS A 9 13.61 -14.16 12.36
N GLU A 10 12.75 -13.30 12.92
CA GLU A 10 11.46 -13.01 12.32
C GLU A 10 11.64 -12.18 11.03
N PRO A 11 10.72 -12.28 10.06
CA PRO A 11 10.63 -11.31 8.97
C PRO A 11 10.66 -9.86 9.46
N PRO A 12 11.26 -8.92 8.70
CA PRO A 12 11.28 -7.53 9.12
C PRO A 12 9.86 -6.98 9.27
N PHE A 13 9.68 -6.11 10.26
CA PHE A 13 8.45 -5.35 10.39
C PHE A 13 8.42 -4.31 9.27
N VAL A 14 7.45 -4.40 8.37
CA VAL A 14 7.31 -3.49 7.22
C VAL A 14 5.88 -3.01 7.12
N ILE A 15 5.69 -1.72 7.38
CA ILE A 15 4.45 -1.02 7.03
C ILE A 15 4.64 -0.49 5.61
N ASP A 16 3.73 -0.84 4.70
CA ASP A 16 3.57 -0.18 3.41
C ASP A 16 2.08 0.05 3.16
N MET A 17 1.67 1.32 3.16
CA MET A 17 0.25 1.67 3.09
C MET A 17 0.02 2.99 2.35
N ALA A 18 -1.12 3.07 1.68
CA ALA A 18 -1.68 4.35 1.27
C ALA A 18 -2.16 5.14 2.51
N SER A 19 -2.19 6.47 2.42
CA SER A 19 -2.81 7.33 3.44
C SER A 19 -4.34 7.37 3.34
N SER A 20 -4.91 6.78 2.29
CA SER A 20 -6.34 6.57 2.08
C SER A 20 -6.80 5.22 2.64
N THR A 21 -8.11 5.06 2.84
CA THR A 21 -8.72 3.80 3.33
C THR A 21 -8.45 2.60 2.42
N THR A 22 -8.28 2.84 1.11
CA THR A 22 -7.88 1.82 0.13
C THR A 22 -6.98 2.44 -0.93
N SER A 23 -6.26 1.63 -1.71
CA SER A 23 -5.45 2.13 -2.82
C SER A 23 -6.28 2.42 -4.06
N TYR A 24 -5.86 3.39 -4.87
CA TYR A 24 -6.49 3.67 -6.16
C TYR A 24 -6.50 2.44 -7.07
N GLY A 25 -5.40 1.66 -7.09
CA GLY A 25 -5.29 0.45 -7.90
C GLY A 25 -6.33 -0.62 -7.57
N LYS A 26 -6.71 -0.80 -6.29
CA LYS A 26 -7.80 -1.72 -5.90
C LYS A 26 -9.14 -1.27 -6.48
N VAL A 27 -9.41 0.04 -6.46
CA VAL A 27 -10.61 0.61 -7.08
C VAL A 27 -10.57 0.41 -8.60
N SER A 28 -9.44 0.67 -9.26
CA SER A 28 -9.29 0.46 -10.70
C SER A 28 -9.50 -1.01 -11.11
N ILE A 29 -9.03 -1.97 -10.32
CA ILE A 29 -9.25 -3.40 -10.56
C ILE A 29 -10.72 -3.76 -10.45
N ALA A 30 -11.42 -3.31 -9.40
CA ALA A 30 -12.85 -3.53 -9.26
C ALA A 30 -13.64 -2.92 -10.43
N GLN A 31 -13.24 -1.72 -10.87
CA GLN A 31 -13.82 -1.07 -12.04
C GLN A 31 -13.58 -1.85 -13.34
N ALA A 32 -12.37 -2.38 -13.54
CA ALA A 32 -12.04 -3.19 -14.70
C ALA A 32 -12.84 -4.50 -14.75
N PHE A 33 -13.16 -5.08 -13.59
CA PHE A 33 -14.01 -6.25 -13.49
C PHE A 33 -15.52 -5.93 -13.47
N GLY A 34 -15.91 -4.65 -13.43
CA GLY A 34 -17.30 -4.25 -13.39
C GLY A 34 -18.02 -4.66 -12.09
N VAL A 35 -17.29 -4.73 -10.98
CA VAL A 35 -17.84 -5.12 -9.67
C VAL A 35 -17.97 -3.92 -8.74
N ASP A 36 -18.99 -3.96 -7.89
CA ASP A 36 -19.20 -2.95 -6.85
C ASP A 36 -18.03 -2.93 -5.85
N ILE A 37 -17.80 -1.75 -5.25
CA ILE A 37 -16.75 -1.53 -4.26
C ILE A 37 -17.34 -1.38 -2.85
N PRO A 38 -16.61 -1.80 -1.81
CA PRO A 38 -17.04 -1.58 -0.43
C PRO A 38 -17.24 -0.11 -0.08
N GLU A 39 -18.10 0.16 0.91
CA GLU A 39 -18.25 1.49 1.50
C GLU A 39 -16.89 2.01 2.02
N GLY A 40 -16.66 3.31 1.86
CA GLY A 40 -15.41 3.95 2.26
C GLY A 40 -14.24 3.80 1.27
N TRP A 41 -14.45 3.18 0.10
CA TRP A 41 -13.42 3.13 -0.94
C TRP A 41 -13.42 4.36 -1.86
N ALA A 42 -14.59 4.94 -2.07
CA ALA A 42 -14.79 6.14 -2.89
C ALA A 42 -15.95 6.99 -2.34
N GLN A 43 -15.92 8.28 -2.64
CA GLN A 43 -16.95 9.23 -2.24
C GLN A 43 -17.23 10.28 -3.33
N ASP A 44 -18.45 10.83 -3.32
CA ASP A 44 -18.88 11.92 -4.20
C ASP A 44 -18.50 13.31 -3.65
N ALA A 45 -18.89 14.36 -4.39
CA ALA A 45 -18.61 15.75 -4.03
C ALA A 45 -19.22 16.22 -2.70
N ASN A 46 -20.21 15.49 -2.18
CA ASN A 46 -20.83 15.76 -0.89
C ASN A 46 -20.23 14.88 0.22
N GLY A 47 -19.19 14.09 -0.09
CA GLY A 47 -18.58 13.14 0.84
C GLY A 47 -19.41 11.88 1.08
N LYS A 48 -20.45 11.63 0.27
CA LYS A 48 -21.27 10.42 0.39
C LYS A 48 -20.57 9.25 -0.30
N ALA A 49 -20.62 8.06 0.32
CA ALA A 49 -20.02 6.87 -0.24
C ALA A 49 -20.58 6.52 -1.63
N VAL A 50 -19.68 6.11 -2.52
CA VAL A 50 -19.98 5.55 -3.84
C VAL A 50 -19.53 4.09 -3.85
N THR A 51 -20.50 3.17 -3.91
CA THR A 51 -20.26 1.72 -3.87
C THR A 51 -20.66 1.02 -5.17
N ASP A 52 -21.76 1.49 -5.79
CA ASP A 52 -22.29 0.98 -7.05
C ASP A 52 -21.39 1.37 -8.22
N ILE A 53 -20.92 0.38 -8.98
CA ILE A 53 -20.04 0.57 -10.13
C ILE A 53 -20.67 1.43 -11.24
N THR A 54 -21.99 1.42 -11.38
CA THR A 54 -22.72 2.24 -12.37
C THR A 54 -22.61 3.73 -12.05
N ARG A 55 -22.41 4.09 -10.77
CA ARG A 55 -22.26 5.46 -10.28
C ARG A 55 -20.80 5.93 -10.24
N ARG A 56 -19.86 5.19 -10.83
CA ARG A 56 -18.42 5.52 -10.79
C ARG A 56 -18.06 6.94 -11.22
N GLY A 57 -18.85 7.54 -12.12
CA GLY A 57 -18.62 8.91 -12.60
C GLY A 57 -18.87 9.98 -11.54
N GLU A 58 -19.56 9.62 -10.45
CA GLU A 58 -19.82 10.50 -9.31
C GLU A 58 -18.66 10.50 -8.30
N ALA A 59 -17.77 9.50 -8.35
CA ALA A 59 -16.65 9.39 -7.42
C ALA A 59 -15.58 10.45 -7.71
N ILE A 60 -15.30 11.32 -6.75
CA ILE A 60 -14.30 12.38 -6.88
C ILE A 60 -13.01 12.10 -6.10
N GLY A 61 -13.01 11.10 -5.22
CA GLY A 61 -11.85 10.79 -4.40
C GLY A 61 -12.06 9.62 -3.45
N GLN A 62 -10.99 9.29 -2.73
CA GLN A 62 -10.97 8.24 -1.72
C GLN A 62 -10.90 8.91 -0.35
N PRO A 63 -11.68 8.45 0.65
CA PRO A 63 -11.57 9.01 1.98
C PRO A 63 -10.21 8.68 2.60
N PRO A 64 -9.65 9.57 3.44
CA PRO A 64 -8.43 9.29 4.19
C PRO A 64 -8.58 8.06 5.09
N LEU A 65 -7.47 7.42 5.44
CA LEU A 65 -7.42 6.34 6.42
C LEU A 65 -8.11 6.81 7.72
N GLY A 66 -9.05 5.99 8.21
CA GLY A 66 -9.95 6.37 9.29
C GLY A 66 -11.34 6.78 8.81
N GLY A 67 -11.61 6.82 7.50
CA GLY A 67 -12.96 6.92 6.94
C GLY A 67 -13.62 8.28 7.19
N THR A 68 -14.37 8.41 8.27
CA THR A 68 -15.05 9.65 8.67
C THR A 68 -14.23 10.45 9.70
N TYR A 69 -14.62 11.70 9.96
CA TYR A 69 -13.93 12.54 10.94
C TYR A 69 -13.87 11.89 12.33
N ASP A 70 -14.99 11.36 12.80
CA ASP A 70 -15.14 10.74 14.13
C ASP A 70 -14.36 9.42 14.25
N GLN A 71 -14.19 8.71 13.14
CA GLN A 71 -13.41 7.48 13.06
C GLN A 71 -11.90 7.74 12.86
N GLY A 72 -11.50 9.00 12.69
CA GLY A 72 -10.10 9.41 12.67
C GLY A 72 -9.54 9.75 11.30
N ALA A 73 -10.37 10.06 10.30
CA ALA A 73 -9.91 10.48 8.97
C ALA A 73 -8.89 11.63 9.00
N HIS A 74 -9.01 12.55 9.96
CA HIS A 74 -8.04 13.64 10.15
C HIS A 74 -6.62 13.13 10.45
N LYS A 75 -6.47 11.95 11.06
CA LYS A 75 -5.17 11.29 11.30
C LYS A 75 -4.59 10.73 10.00
N GLY A 76 -5.41 10.04 9.20
CA GLY A 76 -5.01 9.57 7.86
C GLY A 76 -4.62 10.71 6.93
N MET A 77 -5.36 11.82 6.99
CA MET A 77 -5.01 13.05 6.28
C MET A 77 -3.66 13.60 6.75
N GLY A 78 -3.45 13.75 8.07
CA GLY A 78 -2.17 14.22 8.60
C GLY A 78 -0.98 13.34 8.18
N ILE A 79 -1.18 12.03 8.16
CA ILE A 79 -0.23 11.06 7.64
C ILE A 79 0.07 11.32 6.14
N GLY A 80 -0.96 11.48 5.31
CA GLY A 80 -0.81 11.80 3.89
C GLY A 80 -0.08 13.12 3.65
N MET A 81 -0.44 14.17 4.40
CA MET A 81 0.21 15.48 4.32
C MET A 81 1.70 15.41 4.63
N MET A 82 2.14 14.54 5.54
CA MET A 82 3.57 14.39 5.84
C MET A 82 4.34 13.80 4.64
N ALA A 83 3.74 12.87 3.90
CA ALA A 83 4.34 12.34 2.68
C ALA A 83 4.52 13.44 1.62
N ASP A 84 3.53 14.32 1.49
CA ASP A 84 3.57 15.48 0.60
C ASP A 84 4.58 16.54 1.04
N VAL A 85 4.67 16.82 2.35
CA VAL A 85 5.64 17.77 2.91
C VAL A 85 7.07 17.28 2.69
N LEU A 86 7.36 16.03 3.05
CA LEU A 86 8.71 15.47 2.95
C LEU A 86 9.10 15.18 1.49
N GLY A 87 8.16 14.67 0.71
CA GLY A 87 8.39 14.29 -0.68
C GLY A 87 8.40 15.49 -1.61
N GLY A 88 7.40 16.36 -1.56
CA GLY A 88 7.22 17.46 -2.51
C GLY A 88 7.70 18.82 -1.99
N VAL A 89 7.16 19.27 -0.85
CA VAL A 89 7.42 20.64 -0.36
C VAL A 89 8.88 20.84 0.04
N LEU A 90 9.48 19.86 0.74
CA LEU A 90 10.87 19.93 1.20
C LEU A 90 11.88 20.13 0.06
N PRO A 91 11.83 19.40 -1.07
CA PRO A 91 12.69 19.69 -2.22
C PRO A 91 12.22 20.86 -3.09
N GLY A 92 11.14 21.57 -2.73
CA GLY A 92 10.63 22.73 -3.48
C GLY A 92 9.77 22.38 -4.71
N GLU A 93 9.24 21.16 -4.75
CA GLU A 93 8.27 20.73 -5.76
C GLU A 93 6.84 20.91 -5.27
N THR A 94 5.91 20.90 -6.22
CA THR A 94 4.49 21.12 -5.94
C THR A 94 3.74 19.81 -5.76
N LEU A 95 2.67 19.89 -4.98
CA LEU A 95 1.94 18.73 -4.45
C LEU A 95 1.45 17.81 -5.55
N SER A 96 1.50 16.51 -5.28
CA SER A 96 0.96 15.44 -6.10
C SER A 96 -0.52 15.68 -6.43
N GLY A 97 -0.81 16.21 -7.62
CA GLY A 97 -2.14 16.22 -8.25
C GLY A 97 -3.23 17.11 -7.63
N MET A 98 -3.08 17.61 -6.40
CA MET A 98 -4.07 18.52 -5.80
C MET A 98 -4.05 19.93 -6.40
N LEU A 99 -2.92 20.34 -6.97
CA LEU A 99 -2.76 21.60 -7.67
C LEU A 99 -2.88 21.35 -9.18
N LEU A 100 -4.12 21.12 -9.64
CA LEU A 100 -4.44 20.76 -11.03
C LEU A 100 -3.97 21.78 -12.08
N ASN A 101 -3.65 23.01 -11.66
CA ASN A 101 -3.25 24.12 -12.52
C ASN A 101 -1.76 24.48 -12.43
N ASP A 102 -0.92 23.61 -11.83
CA ASP A 102 0.51 23.89 -11.74
C ASP A 102 1.20 23.75 -13.11
N PRO A 103 1.87 24.80 -13.62
CA PRO A 103 2.57 24.76 -14.90
C PRO A 103 3.73 23.75 -14.94
N LYS A 104 4.24 23.30 -13.80
CA LYS A 104 5.26 22.25 -13.71
C LYS A 104 4.71 20.84 -13.99
N GLY A 105 3.38 20.66 -13.97
CA GLY A 105 2.72 19.37 -13.98
C GLY A 105 2.94 18.60 -12.66
N GLY A 106 2.02 17.69 -12.32
CA GLY A 106 2.19 16.86 -11.12
C GLY A 106 3.45 15.99 -11.24
N ARG A 107 4.38 16.11 -10.30
CA ARG A 107 5.58 15.28 -10.19
C ARG A 107 5.45 14.29 -9.04
N PHE A 108 5.81 13.03 -9.29
CA PHE A 108 5.99 12.08 -8.20
C PHE A 108 7.29 12.40 -7.48
N CYS A 109 7.18 12.69 -6.19
CA CYS A 109 8.32 13.03 -5.36
C CYS A 109 8.46 12.02 -4.23
N HIS A 110 9.69 11.76 -3.80
CA HIS A 110 10.01 10.71 -2.85
C HIS A 110 10.95 11.25 -1.77
N TYR A 111 10.74 10.79 -0.55
CA TYR A 111 11.61 11.05 0.59
C TYR A 111 12.06 9.71 1.17
N PHE A 112 13.35 9.59 1.46
CA PHE A 112 13.94 8.42 2.08
C PHE A 112 14.72 8.82 3.32
N GLN A 113 14.53 8.06 4.40
CA GLN A 113 15.26 8.24 5.64
C GLN A 113 15.77 6.89 6.13
N ALA A 114 17.03 6.84 6.53
CA ALA A 114 17.64 5.68 7.17
C ALA A 114 18.24 6.10 8.50
N THR A 115 17.82 5.44 9.58
CA THR A 115 18.34 5.68 10.93
C THR A 115 19.27 4.53 11.30
N ARG A 116 20.50 4.86 11.69
CA ARG A 116 21.48 3.88 12.19
C ARG A 116 21.11 3.42 13.60
N ILE A 117 20.82 2.13 13.77
CA ILE A 117 20.44 1.54 15.06
C ILE A 117 21.61 1.57 16.06
N ASP A 118 22.81 1.26 15.59
CA ASP A 118 24.06 1.23 16.38
C ASP A 118 24.50 2.62 16.89
N GLY A 119 23.87 3.69 16.40
CA GLY A 119 24.02 5.03 16.96
C GLY A 119 23.25 5.26 18.27
N PHE A 120 22.35 4.34 18.65
CA PHE A 120 21.51 4.45 19.85
C PHE A 120 21.76 3.32 20.86
N ARG A 121 21.93 2.08 20.38
CA ARG A 121 22.18 0.88 21.19
C ARG A 121 22.81 -0.24 20.34
N PRO A 122 23.35 -1.32 20.94
CA PRO A 122 23.80 -2.48 20.16
C PRO A 122 22.71 -3.00 19.23
N ALA A 123 23.06 -3.19 17.95
CA ALA A 123 22.09 -3.55 16.92
C ALA A 123 21.53 -4.98 17.09
N GLU A 124 22.32 -5.87 17.70
CA GLU A 124 21.90 -7.23 18.05
C GLU A 124 20.77 -7.21 19.09
N ASP A 125 20.92 -6.45 20.17
CA ASP A 125 19.88 -6.33 21.20
C ASP A 125 18.58 -5.74 20.64
N PHE A 126 18.69 -4.73 19.76
CA PHE A 126 17.50 -4.16 19.09
C PHE A 126 16.75 -5.22 18.27
N LYS A 127 17.48 -6.03 17.50
CA LYS A 127 16.87 -7.06 16.64
C LYS A 127 16.27 -8.20 17.47
N ALA A 128 16.90 -8.58 18.58
CA ALA A 128 16.36 -9.55 19.53
C ALA A 128 15.06 -9.03 20.17
N ASP A 129 15.04 -7.77 20.62
CA ASP A 129 13.82 -7.14 21.17
C ASP A 129 12.70 -7.06 20.11
N MET A 130 13.05 -6.80 18.84
CA MET A 130 12.09 -6.84 17.73
C MET A 130 11.52 -8.24 17.53
N ASP A 131 12.34 -9.29 17.53
CA ASP A 131 11.88 -10.67 17.48
C ASP A 131 10.86 -10.97 18.59
N ASP A 132 11.15 -10.55 19.82
CA ASP A 132 10.28 -10.79 20.98
C ASP A 132 8.92 -10.08 20.85
N ILE A 133 8.91 -8.81 20.46
CA ILE A 133 7.66 -8.06 20.24
C ILE A 133 6.84 -8.67 19.09
N LEU A 134 7.48 -9.02 17.97
CA LEU A 134 6.80 -9.56 16.81
C LEU A 134 6.20 -10.94 17.07
N ARG A 135 6.91 -11.80 17.81
CA ARG A 135 6.37 -13.09 18.28
C ARG A 135 5.23 -12.90 19.27
N THR A 136 5.37 -11.95 20.20
CA THR A 136 4.33 -11.65 21.19
C THR A 136 3.04 -11.17 20.52
N LEU A 137 3.13 -10.34 19.49
CA LEU A 137 1.96 -9.91 18.72
C LEU A 137 1.28 -11.09 18.03
N ARG A 138 2.05 -11.97 17.40
CA ARG A 138 1.50 -13.14 16.69
C ARG A 138 0.97 -14.23 17.62
N SER A 139 1.43 -14.29 18.86
CA SER A 139 0.96 -15.27 19.84
C SER A 139 -0.34 -14.87 20.54
N GLN A 140 -0.88 -13.69 20.24
CA GLN A 140 -2.14 -13.23 20.82
C GLN A 140 -3.32 -14.05 20.27
N GLU A 141 -4.34 -14.27 21.11
CA GLU A 141 -5.55 -14.97 20.71
C GLU A 141 -6.38 -14.08 19.76
N PRO A 142 -6.71 -14.55 18.54
CA PRO A 142 -7.56 -13.80 17.64
C PRO A 142 -9.01 -13.78 18.15
N ALA A 143 -9.77 -12.75 17.76
CA ALA A 143 -11.20 -12.72 18.05
C ALA A 143 -11.92 -13.93 17.44
N PRO A 144 -13.00 -14.44 18.05
CA PRO A 144 -13.72 -15.60 17.52
C PRO A 144 -14.09 -15.45 16.05
N GLY A 145 -13.70 -16.42 15.22
CA GLY A 145 -13.93 -16.43 13.77
C GLY A 145 -12.97 -15.55 12.94
N SER A 146 -11.97 -14.93 13.57
CA SER A 146 -10.94 -14.15 12.87
C SER A 146 -9.69 -14.99 12.57
N PRO A 147 -8.93 -14.67 11.51
CA PRO A 147 -7.64 -15.30 11.26
C PRO A 147 -6.61 -14.95 12.35
N ASP A 148 -5.55 -15.76 12.44
CA ASP A 148 -4.43 -15.52 13.35
C ASP A 148 -3.84 -14.12 13.18
N ILE A 149 -3.45 -13.51 14.30
CA ILE A 149 -2.89 -12.16 14.32
C ILE A 149 -1.55 -12.15 13.56
N GLN A 150 -1.42 -11.22 12.61
CA GLN A 150 -0.21 -10.99 11.83
C GLN A 150 0.28 -9.56 12.07
N TYR A 151 1.59 -9.35 11.95
CA TYR A 151 2.18 -8.02 11.91
C TYR A 151 2.46 -7.56 10.47
N PRO A 152 2.49 -6.25 10.19
CA PRO A 152 2.88 -5.68 8.90
C PRO A 152 4.20 -6.25 8.35
N GLY A 153 4.16 -6.81 7.14
CA GLY A 153 5.31 -7.43 6.47
C GLY A 153 5.40 -8.95 6.61
N TYR A 154 4.78 -9.56 7.63
CA TYR A 154 4.80 -11.01 7.80
C TYR A 154 4.10 -11.76 6.65
N PRO A 155 2.85 -11.40 6.25
CA PRO A 155 2.18 -12.08 5.15
C PRO A 155 2.96 -11.95 3.83
N ASP A 156 3.56 -10.80 3.58
CA ASP A 156 4.36 -10.52 2.39
C ASP A 156 5.60 -11.41 2.33
N ALA A 157 6.31 -11.59 3.45
CA ALA A 157 7.43 -12.52 3.54
C ALA A 157 7.00 -13.96 3.22
N LYS A 158 5.82 -14.38 3.69
CA LYS A 158 5.25 -15.70 3.36
C LYS A 158 4.82 -15.83 1.90
N TYR A 159 4.35 -14.75 1.28
CA TYR A 159 4.10 -14.74 -0.16
C TYR A 159 5.40 -14.84 -0.96
N VAL A 160 6.47 -14.18 -0.55
CA VAL A 160 7.78 -14.27 -1.20
C VAL A 160 8.33 -15.68 -1.09
N GLU A 161 8.33 -16.28 0.09
CA GLU A 161 8.73 -17.69 0.33
C GLU A 161 7.98 -18.62 -0.64
N LYS A 162 6.64 -18.60 -0.58
CA LYS A 162 5.80 -19.46 -1.42
C LYS A 162 6.01 -19.21 -2.92
N ARG A 163 6.02 -17.95 -3.37
CA ARG A 163 6.09 -17.62 -4.81
C ARG A 163 7.47 -17.81 -5.40
N SER A 164 8.52 -17.79 -4.58
CA SER A 164 9.87 -18.16 -5.02
C SER A 164 9.97 -19.65 -5.34
N GLU A 165 9.18 -20.48 -4.66
CA GLU A 165 9.13 -21.94 -4.89
C GLU A 165 8.12 -22.33 -5.97
N THR A 166 6.91 -21.75 -5.94
CA THR A 166 5.79 -22.19 -6.78
C THR A 166 5.52 -21.29 -7.99
N GLY A 167 6.30 -20.21 -8.16
CA GLY A 167 6.04 -19.17 -9.16
C GLY A 167 4.93 -18.18 -8.76
N ILE A 168 4.79 -17.14 -9.58
CA ILE A 168 3.80 -16.06 -9.37
C ILE A 168 2.55 -16.35 -10.20
N PRO A 169 1.36 -16.45 -9.57
CA PRO A 169 0.13 -16.65 -10.33
C PRO A 169 -0.23 -15.36 -11.10
N LEU A 170 -0.46 -15.50 -12.40
CA LEU A 170 -0.86 -14.40 -13.27
C LEU A 170 -2.26 -14.64 -13.85
N PRO A 171 -3.15 -13.63 -13.82
CA PRO A 171 -4.42 -13.70 -14.53
C PRO A 171 -4.21 -13.89 -16.04
N ARG A 172 -5.11 -14.63 -16.70
CA ARG A 172 -5.03 -14.90 -18.16
C ARG A 172 -4.92 -13.62 -18.99
N HIS A 173 -5.63 -12.56 -18.63
CA HIS A 173 -5.57 -11.29 -19.35
C HIS A 173 -4.18 -10.64 -19.26
N THR A 174 -3.49 -10.76 -18.12
CA THR A 174 -2.11 -10.28 -17.93
C THR A 174 -1.12 -11.08 -18.79
N VAL A 175 -1.26 -12.40 -18.82
CA VAL A 175 -0.43 -13.29 -19.67
C VAL A 175 -0.61 -12.94 -21.15
N ASN A 176 -1.84 -12.72 -21.60
CA ASN A 176 -2.13 -12.32 -22.97
C ASN A 176 -1.52 -10.96 -23.33
N TYR A 177 -1.62 -9.98 -22.42
CA TYR A 177 -0.99 -8.67 -22.59
C TYR A 177 0.53 -8.80 -22.74
N PHE A 178 1.19 -9.58 -21.89
CA PHE A 178 2.63 -9.80 -22.00
C PHE A 178 3.02 -10.51 -23.30
N ARG A 179 2.21 -11.45 -23.79
CA ARG A 179 2.43 -12.09 -25.09
C ARG A 179 2.34 -11.09 -26.25
N GLU A 180 1.35 -10.20 -26.21
CA GLU A 180 1.22 -9.14 -27.21
C GLU A 180 2.43 -8.19 -27.18
N MET A 181 2.88 -7.79 -26.00
CA MET A 181 4.06 -6.91 -25.86
C MET A 181 5.35 -7.60 -26.30
N ALA A 182 5.53 -8.88 -25.99
CA ALA A 182 6.68 -9.66 -26.45
C ALA A 182 6.76 -9.68 -27.98
N ASN A 183 5.63 -9.95 -28.66
CA ASN A 183 5.54 -9.89 -30.12
C ASN A 183 5.84 -8.50 -30.66
N ARG A 184 5.28 -7.44 -30.05
CA ARG A 184 5.46 -6.05 -30.52
C ARG A 184 6.91 -5.58 -30.38
N LEU A 185 7.57 -5.99 -29.31
CA LEU A 185 8.95 -5.62 -29.01
C LEU A 185 9.98 -6.59 -29.60
N ASN A 186 9.52 -7.66 -30.26
CA ASN A 186 10.35 -8.72 -30.83
C ASN A 186 11.30 -9.35 -29.79
N VAL A 187 10.75 -9.74 -28.65
CA VAL A 187 11.44 -10.48 -27.58
C VAL A 187 10.74 -11.81 -27.33
N ASP A 188 11.49 -12.81 -26.90
CA ASP A 188 10.95 -14.14 -26.63
C ASP A 188 9.96 -14.12 -25.46
N PHE A 189 8.84 -14.82 -25.62
CA PHE A 189 7.85 -15.00 -24.56
C PHE A 189 8.18 -16.26 -23.74
N THR A 190 8.57 -16.07 -22.47
CA THR A 190 9.11 -17.14 -21.62
C THR A 190 8.25 -17.47 -20.39
N ILE A 191 7.01 -16.99 -20.33
CA ILE A 191 6.12 -17.30 -19.20
C ILE A 191 5.47 -18.65 -19.44
N ASP A 192 5.71 -19.61 -18.54
CA ASP A 192 5.07 -20.93 -18.55
C ASP A 192 3.56 -20.79 -18.29
N THR A 193 2.74 -21.38 -19.16
CA THR A 193 1.27 -21.26 -19.14
C THR A 193 0.56 -22.56 -18.86
#